data_AF-A0A4Y8BK64-F1
#
_entry.id   AF-A0A4Y8BK64-F1
#
_cell.length_a   1.000
_cell.length_b   1.000
_cell.length_c   1.000
_cell.angle_alpha   90.00
_cell.angle_beta   90.00
_cell.angle_gamma   90.00
#
_symmetry.space_group_name_H-M   'P 1'
#
loop_
_entity.id
_entity.type
_entity.pdbx_description
1 polymer ?
#
loop_
_entity_poly.entity_id
_entity_poly.type
_entity_poly.pdbx_seq_one_letter_code
_entity_poly.pdbx_strand_id
1 'polypeptide(L)'
;MFFSYIPLSFGIVIFLLFIFFLMKIKSQKILKNKNFLNEYQICKNELNIFKNAVENFVKNKEVKSILISANTLKFVVKYNAFGNDYTKQFKQILQNYPNEKEFNIEINHFSPQKI
;
A
#
# COMPACT_ATOMS: atom_id res chain seq x y z
N MET A 1 6.66 -41.55 -36.30
CA MET A 1 5.72 -41.67 -35.17
C MET A 1 4.52 -40.81 -35.49
N PHE A 2 3.42 -41.41 -35.94
CA PHE A 2 2.20 -40.65 -36.24
C PHE A 2 1.50 -40.37 -34.92
N PHE A 3 1.44 -39.10 -34.52
CA PHE A 3 0.67 -38.70 -33.34
C PHE A 3 -0.81 -38.81 -33.68
N SER A 4 -1.56 -39.63 -32.95
CA SER A 4 -3.02 -39.66 -33.05
C SER A 4 -3.58 -38.29 -32.66
N TYR A 5 -4.19 -37.62 -33.62
CA TYR A 5 -4.84 -36.33 -33.39
C TYR A 5 -6.24 -36.59 -32.82
N ILE A 6 -6.43 -36.30 -31.54
CA ILE A 6 -7.74 -36.37 -30.90
C ILE A 6 -8.43 -35.02 -31.21
N PRO A 7 -9.53 -34.98 -31.97
CA PRO A 7 -10.23 -33.75 -32.24
C PRO A 7 -10.81 -33.19 -30.94
N LEU A 8 -10.28 -32.05 -30.49
CA LEU A 8 -10.81 -31.37 -29.32
C LEU A 8 -12.21 -30.84 -29.65
N SER A 9 -13.21 -31.25 -28.89
CA SER A 9 -14.54 -30.70 -29.04
C SER A 9 -14.55 -29.23 -28.62
N PHE A 10 -15.39 -28.43 -29.29
CA PHE A 10 -15.52 -26.99 -28.99
C PHE A 10 -15.81 -26.71 -27.50
N GLY A 11 -16.57 -27.59 -26.85
CA GLY A 11 -16.84 -27.51 -25.40
C GLY A 11 -15.58 -27.66 -24.55
N ILE A 12 -14.65 -28.56 -24.93
CA ILE A 12 -13.37 -28.73 -24.23
C ILE A 12 -12.49 -27.47 -24.41
N VAL A 13 -12.50 -26.86 -25.60
CA VAL A 13 -11.76 -25.61 -25.86
C VAL A 13 -12.28 -24.46 -24.98
N ILE A 14 -13.60 -24.29 -24.89
CA ILE A 14 -14.22 -23.28 -24.02
C ILE A 14 -13.87 -23.53 -22.54
N PHE A 15 -13.93 -24.80 -22.11
CA PHE A 15 -13.60 -25.17 -20.74
C PHE A 15 -12.13 -24.85 -20.39
N LEU A 16 -11.20 -25.13 -21.30
CA LEU A 16 -9.79 -24.78 -21.13
C LEU A 16 -9.58 -23.27 -21.04
N LEU A 17 -10.25 -22.48 -21.88
CA LEU A 17 -10.20 -21.02 -21.81
C LEU A 17 -10.75 -20.49 -20.48
N PHE A 18 -11.83 -21.07 -19.98
CA PHE A 18 -12.41 -20.73 -18.69
C PHE A 18 -11.45 -21.02 -17.52
N ILE A 19 -10.82 -22.20 -17.50
CA ILE A 19 -9.78 -22.53 -16.51
C ILE A 19 -8.62 -21.56 -16.58
N PHE A 20 -8.16 -21.24 -17.79
CA PHE A 20 -7.05 -20.29 -17.99
C PHE A 20 -7.39 -18.91 -17.43
N PHE A 21 -8.63 -18.45 -17.63
CA PHE A 21 -9.10 -17.18 -17.09
C PHE A 21 -9.14 -17.19 -15.55
N LEU A 22 -9.62 -18.27 -14.94
CA LEU A 22 -9.61 -18.44 -13.48
C LEU A 22 -8.18 -18.45 -12.90
N MET A 23 -7.25 -19.16 -13.54
CA MET A 23 -5.84 -19.17 -13.14
C MET A 23 -5.22 -17.78 -13.26
N LYS A 24 -5.53 -17.02 -14.32
CA LYS A 24 -5.06 -15.65 -14.50
C LYS A 24 -5.52 -14.73 -13.37
N ILE A 25 -6.80 -14.78 -12.99
CA ILE A 25 -7.34 -13.97 -11.88
C ILE A 25 -6.65 -14.34 -10.55
N LYS A 26 -6.54 -15.64 -10.25
CA LYS A 26 -5.90 -16.11 -9.01
C LYS A 26 -4.43 -15.71 -8.94
N SER A 27 -3.70 -15.85 -10.05
CA SER A 27 -2.30 -15.43 -10.17
C SER A 27 -2.14 -13.92 -9.92
N GLN A 28 -2.98 -13.09 -10.54
CA GLN A 28 -2.97 -11.64 -10.31
C GLN A 28 -3.25 -11.27 -8.85
N LYS A 29 -4.19 -11.96 -8.20
CA LYS A 29 -4.51 -11.73 -6.78
C LYS A 29 -3.34 -12.10 -5.87
N ILE A 30 -2.69 -13.23 -6.12
CA ILE A 30 -1.50 -13.67 -5.38
C ILE A 30 -0.35 -12.67 -5.58
N LEU A 31 -0.14 -12.21 -6.81
CA LEU A 31 0.92 -11.26 -7.14
C LEU A 31 0.68 -9.90 -6.45
N LYS A 32 -0.56 -9.40 -6.46
CA LYS A 32 -0.95 -8.19 -5.71
C LYS A 32 -0.67 -8.34 -4.21
N ASN A 33 -1.02 -9.49 -3.63
CA ASN A 33 -0.74 -9.76 -2.21
C ASN A 33 0.76 -9.85 -1.91
N LYS A 34 1.55 -10.49 -2.77
CA LYS A 34 3.02 -10.56 -2.62
C LYS A 34 3.64 -9.17 -2.71
N ASN A 35 3.22 -8.36 -3.67
CA ASN A 35 3.72 -6.99 -3.81
C ASN A 35 3.35 -6.14 -2.59
N PHE A 36 2.12 -6.25 -2.09
CA PHE A 36 1.72 -5.60 -0.85
C PHE A 36 2.57 -6.05 0.34
N LEU A 37 2.80 -7.36 0.51
CA LEU A 37 3.59 -7.90 1.61
C LEU A 37 5.06 -7.43 1.56
N ASN A 38 5.65 -7.38 0.38
CA ASN A 38 7.01 -6.90 0.19
C ASN A 38 7.10 -5.39 0.48
N GLU A 39 6.21 -4.58 -0.11
CA GLU A 39 6.15 -3.13 0.16
C GLU A 39 5.89 -2.85 1.65
N TYR A 40 4.99 -3.62 2.27
CA TYR A 40 4.69 -3.53 3.70
C TYR A 40 5.90 -3.90 4.55
N GLN A 41 6.63 -4.97 4.25
CA GLN A 41 7.83 -5.35 5.03
C GLN A 41 8.89 -4.26 5.03
N ILE A 42 9.08 -3.58 3.90
CA ILE A 42 10.00 -2.45 3.78
C ILE A 42 9.53 -1.27 4.64
N CYS A 43 8.23 -0.98 4.63
CA CYS A 43 7.67 0.18 5.34
C CYS A 43 7.29 -0.12 6.81
N LYS A 44 7.29 -1.39 7.24
CA LYS A 44 6.72 -1.84 8.53
C LYS A 44 7.32 -1.13 9.73
N ASN A 45 8.64 -0.94 9.74
CA ASN A 45 9.31 -0.30 10.86
C ASN A 45 8.90 1.18 10.98
N GLU A 46 8.91 1.92 9.88
CA GLU A 46 8.50 3.33 9.85
C GLU A 46 7.02 3.49 10.20
N LEU A 47 6.14 2.62 9.67
CA LEU A 47 4.71 2.62 10.02
C LEU A 47 4.46 2.32 11.50
N ASN A 48 5.22 1.39 12.09
CA ASN A 48 5.12 1.09 13.51
C ASN A 48 5.64 2.23 14.39
N ILE A 49 6.73 2.88 13.99
CA ILE A 49 7.24 4.07 14.69
C ILE A 49 6.20 5.18 14.65
N PHE A 50 5.60 5.43 13.48
CA PHE A 50 4.52 6.40 13.33
C PHE A 50 3.32 6.07 14.22
N LYS A 51 2.84 4.83 14.16
CA LYS A 51 1.74 4.37 15.01
C LYS A 51 2.04 4.55 16.50
N ASN A 52 3.23 4.15 16.95
CA ASN A 52 3.64 4.29 18.35
C ASN A 52 3.76 5.75 18.76
N ALA A 53 4.22 6.63 17.87
CA ALA A 53 4.30 8.06 18.13
C ALA A 53 2.91 8.68 18.24
N VAL A 54 1.96 8.30 17.37
CA VAL A 54 0.54 8.70 17.48
C VAL A 54 -0.08 8.17 18.77
N GLU A 55 0.10 6.90 19.12
CA GLU A 55 -0.45 6.33 20.36
C GLU A 55 0.14 7.00 21.61
N ASN A 56 1.44 7.29 21.60
CA ASN A 56 2.10 8.02 22.68
C ASN A 56 1.60 9.46 22.76
N PHE A 57 1.40 10.12 21.63
CA PHE A 57 0.82 11.46 21.59
C PHE A 57 -0.60 11.47 22.17
N VAL A 58 -1.44 10.48 21.83
CA VAL A 58 -2.80 10.35 22.36
C VAL A 58 -2.79 10.10 23.88
N LYS A 59 -1.87 9.25 24.38
CA LYS A 59 -1.78 8.90 25.80
C LYS A 59 -1.14 10.00 26.65
N ASN A 60 0.03 10.48 26.22
CA ASN A 60 0.90 11.35 27.03
C ASN A 60 0.78 12.82 26.63
N LYS A 61 0.12 13.15 25.52
CA LYS A 61 0.00 14.51 24.99
C LYS A 61 1.35 15.18 24.71
N GLU A 62 2.39 14.40 24.45
CA GLU A 62 3.72 14.92 24.12
C GLU A 62 3.87 15.07 22.61
N VAL A 63 4.29 16.25 22.17
CA VAL A 63 4.65 16.51 20.77
C VAL A 63 5.79 15.57 20.37
N LYS A 64 5.62 14.87 19.25
CA LYS A 64 6.64 13.96 18.72
C LYS A 64 6.90 14.21 17.25
N SER A 65 8.18 14.33 16.91
CA SER A 65 8.66 14.42 15.54
C SER A 65 9.17 13.05 15.09
N ILE A 66 8.82 12.65 13.88
CA ILE A 66 9.15 11.34 13.32
C ILE A 66 9.50 11.47 11.86
N LEU A 67 10.65 10.93 11.50
CA LEU A 67 11.13 10.87 10.14
C LEU A 67 10.52 9.67 9.41
N ILE A 68 9.88 9.91 8.27
CA ILE A 68 9.24 8.90 7.44
C ILE A 68 9.70 9.05 6.00
N SER A 69 10.01 7.95 5.33
CA SER A 69 10.35 7.99 3.91
C SER A 69 9.14 8.32 3.02
N ALA A 70 9.40 8.99 1.91
CA ALA A 70 8.40 9.25 0.86
C ALA A 70 7.76 7.96 0.35
N ASN A 71 8.51 6.85 0.34
CA ASN A 71 8.03 5.54 -0.07
C ASN A 71 6.98 4.99 0.91
N THR A 72 7.20 5.15 2.22
CA THR A 72 6.23 4.78 3.24
C THR A 72 4.96 5.62 3.13
N LEU A 73 5.07 6.94 2.87
CA LEU A 73 3.88 7.77 2.62
C LEU A 73 3.13 7.37 1.35
N LYS A 74 3.84 7.05 0.26
CA LYS A 74 3.22 6.55 -0.98
C LYS A 74 2.49 5.23 -0.73
N PHE A 75 3.05 4.34 0.08
CA PHE A 75 2.39 3.10 0.50
C PHE A 75 1.10 3.39 1.27
N VAL A 76 1.15 4.28 2.27
CA VAL A 76 -0.04 4.69 3.04
C VAL A 76 -1.13 5.23 2.13
N VAL A 77 -0.78 6.10 1.18
CA VAL A 77 -1.75 6.70 0.25
C VAL A 77 -2.34 5.65 -0.71
N LYS A 78 -1.51 4.76 -1.23
CA LYS A 78 -1.90 3.69 -2.17
C LYS A 78 -2.86 2.69 -1.54
N TYR A 79 -2.69 2.38 -0.26
CA TYR A 79 -3.48 1.36 0.45
C TYR A 79 -4.46 1.93 1.49
N ASN A 80 -4.55 3.25 1.62
CA ASN A 80 -5.39 3.95 2.60
C ASN A 80 -5.21 3.45 4.05
N ALA A 81 -3.96 3.25 4.47
CA ALA A 81 -3.64 2.52 5.70
C ALA A 81 -4.07 3.23 7.00
N PHE A 82 -4.18 4.56 7.00
CA PHE A 82 -4.55 5.37 8.18
C PHE A 82 -5.92 6.07 8.04
N GLY A 83 -6.71 5.71 7.02
CA GLY A 83 -8.01 6.33 6.75
C GLY A 83 -7.93 7.60 5.90
N ASN A 84 -9.10 8.07 5.45
CA ASN A 84 -9.21 9.05 4.37
C ASN A 84 -8.58 10.41 4.69
N ASP A 85 -8.67 10.89 5.93
CA ASP A 85 -8.21 12.23 6.29
C ASP A 85 -6.67 12.31 6.30
N TYR A 86 -6.01 11.34 6.91
CA TYR A 86 -4.55 11.22 6.88
C TYR A 86 -4.04 10.97 5.44
N THR A 87 -4.72 10.11 4.68
CA THR A 87 -4.38 9.84 3.28
C THR A 87 -4.44 11.11 2.41
N LYS A 88 -5.42 12.00 2.64
CA LYS A 88 -5.49 13.29 1.93
C LYS A 88 -4.29 14.19 2.27
N GLN A 89 -3.95 14.31 3.55
CA GLN A 89 -2.83 15.13 4.00
C GLN A 89 -1.50 14.60 3.45
N PHE A 90 -1.25 13.29 3.53
CA PHE A 90 -0.03 12.70 2.97
C PHE A 90 0.04 12.83 1.45
N LYS A 91 -1.10 12.74 0.76
CA LYS A 91 -1.15 12.98 -0.69
C LYS A 91 -0.78 14.43 -1.03
N GLN A 92 -1.27 15.40 -0.27
CA GLN A 92 -0.91 16.82 -0.46
C GLN A 92 0.58 17.05 -0.20
N ILE A 93 1.15 16.48 0.86
CA ILE A 93 2.58 16.57 1.18
C ILE A 93 3.43 16.02 0.02
N LEU A 94 3.10 14.83 -0.48
CA LEU A 94 3.80 14.21 -1.61
C LEU A 94 3.66 15.00 -2.92
N GLN A 95 2.57 15.74 -3.11
CA GLN A 95 2.37 16.60 -4.28
C GLN A 95 3.13 17.92 -4.18
N ASN A 96 3.19 18.51 -2.98
CA ASN A 96 3.89 19.77 -2.74
C ASN A 96 5.42 19.59 -2.78
N TYR A 97 5.91 18.40 -2.40
CA TYR A 97 7.34 18.08 -2.32
C TYR A 97 7.67 16.78 -3.07
N PRO A 98 7.58 16.76 -4.42
CA PRO A 98 7.71 15.55 -5.21
C PRO A 98 9.13 14.95 -5.23
N ASN A 99 10.14 15.77 -4.92
CA ASN A 99 11.56 15.39 -4.96
C ASN A 99 12.13 14.99 -3.58
N GLU A 100 11.36 15.16 -2.51
CA GLU A 100 11.81 14.78 -1.17
C GLU A 100 11.77 13.26 -1.00
N LYS A 101 12.84 12.74 -0.38
CA LYS A 101 12.99 11.31 -0.09
C LYS A 101 12.45 10.95 1.29
N GLU A 102 12.46 11.90 2.21
CA GLU A 102 12.12 11.72 3.62
C GLU A 102 11.39 12.97 4.11
N PHE A 103 10.42 12.77 4.98
CA PHE A 103 9.57 13.81 5.56
C PHE A 103 9.68 13.72 7.07
N ASN A 104 9.95 14.85 7.71
CA ASN A 104 9.82 14.95 9.15
C ASN A 104 8.38 15.32 9.49
N ILE A 105 7.63 14.37 10.03
CA ILE A 105 6.23 14.57 10.41
C ILE A 105 6.19 14.89 11.90
N GLU A 106 5.64 16.06 12.22
CA GLU A 106 5.44 16.49 13.59
C GLU A 106 3.99 16.22 14.00
N ILE A 107 3.82 15.44 15.07
CA ILE A 107 2.52 15.20 15.70
C ILE A 107 2.40 16.20 16.86
N ASN A 108 1.67 17.27 16.62
CA ASN A 108 1.41 18.34 17.58
C ASN A 108 -0.06 18.33 18.02
N HIS A 109 -0.34 18.89 19.21
CA HIS A 109 -1.68 19.35 19.53
C HIS A 109 -2.10 20.36 18.48
N PHE A 110 -3.32 20.24 18.00
CA PHE A 110 -3.95 21.26 17.19
C PHE A 110 -3.92 22.59 17.95
N SER A 111 -2.86 23.38 17.77
CA SER A 111 -2.90 24.80 18.03
C SER A 111 -3.24 25.41 16.69
N PRO A 112 -4.42 26.06 16.53
CA PRO A 112 -4.65 26.84 15.34
C PRO A 112 -3.52 27.86 15.28
N GLN A 113 -2.64 27.74 14.29
CA GLN A 113 -1.68 28.79 13.99
C GLN A 113 -2.51 30.04 13.70
N LYS A 114 -2.56 30.96 14.69
CA LYS A 114 -3.00 32.33 14.47
C LYS A 114 -2.02 32.92 13.47
N ILE A 115 -2.51 33.10 12.24
CA ILE A 115 -1.98 34.09 11.29
C ILE A 115 -2.16 35.47 11.93
#